data_AF-A0A840YDH2-F1
#
_entry.id   AF-A0A840YDH2-F1
#
_cell.length_a   1.000
_cell.length_b   1.000
_cell.length_c   1.000
_cell.angle_alpha   90.00
_cell.angle_beta   90.00
_cell.angle_gamma   90.00
#
_symmetry.space_group_name_H-M   'P 1'
#
loop_
_entity.id
_entity.type
_entity.pdbx_description
1 polymer ?
#
loop_
_entity_poly.entity_id
_entity_poly.type
_entity_poly.pdbx_seq_one_letter_code
_entity_poly.pdbx_strand_id
1 'polypeptide(L)'
;MDIRAAEISKVIKDQISSFGTEAQISETGQVLSVGDGIARIYGLDNVQAGEMVEFANGVQGMALNLEADNVGVVIFGSDAEIKEGDVVKRTGTIVDVPVGKGLLGRVVDGLGNPIDGKGPIVAEKRSRVEVKAPGIIPRQSVSEPMQSGLKAIDALVPVGRGQRELIIGDRQTGKSAVAVDAFINQKGVNAGTDESKKLYCVYVAIGQKRSTVAQLVKTLEENGAMEYSIVVAATASEPAPLQFLAPYTGTAMGEYFRDNGMHALIVFDDLSKQAVAYRQMSLLLRRPPGREAYPGDVFYLHSRLLERAAKMSDANGGGSLTALPIIETQAGDVSAYIPTNVISITDGQIFLETDLFFAGIRPAINVGLSVSRVGSAAQTKAMKKVSGSIKLELAQYREMAAFAQFGSDLDASTQKLLNRGARLTELLKQPQFSPLPFEEQTVSIFAGTQGFIDAVPVADVTRYEQAMLTEMRTSHADLLGAIRDSKDLKDDVRDKLKDALTAFGKTFA
;
A
#
# COMPACT_ATOMS: atom_id res chain seq x y z
N MET A 1 16.33 -38.26 4.16
CA MET A 1 17.55 -38.59 4.90
C MET A 1 17.11 -38.99 6.29
N ASP A 2 17.59 -40.14 6.72
CA ASP A 2 17.00 -41.04 7.71
C ASP A 2 16.85 -40.46 9.11
N ILE A 3 15.64 -40.64 9.66
CA ILE A 3 15.35 -40.55 11.10
C ILE A 3 16.26 -41.58 11.79
N ARG A 4 17.08 -41.15 12.73
CA ARG A 4 18.07 -42.03 13.37
C ARG A 4 17.33 -42.99 14.30
N ALA A 5 17.69 -44.28 14.30
CA ALA A 5 17.06 -45.29 15.16
C ALA A 5 17.09 -44.96 16.67
N ALA A 6 18.00 -44.09 17.10
CA ALA A 6 18.06 -43.55 18.46
C ALA A 6 16.89 -42.60 18.79
N GLU A 7 16.39 -41.83 17.80
CA GLU A 7 15.24 -40.92 17.94
C GLU A 7 13.95 -41.72 18.21
N ILE A 8 13.73 -42.77 17.41
CA ILE A 8 12.60 -43.71 17.59
C ILE A 8 12.66 -44.33 18.99
N SER A 9 13.85 -44.72 19.46
CA SER A 9 13.99 -45.38 20.76
C SER A 9 13.73 -44.46 21.94
N LYS A 10 14.09 -43.17 21.86
CA LYS A 10 13.82 -42.18 22.92
C LYS A 10 12.33 -41.83 22.98
N VAL A 11 11.73 -41.51 21.82
CA VAL A 11 10.30 -41.18 21.72
C VAL A 11 9.42 -42.34 22.18
N ILE A 12 9.73 -43.58 21.78
CA ILE A 12 9.00 -44.77 22.23
C ILE A 12 9.19 -45.01 23.74
N LYS A 13 10.40 -44.83 24.29
CA LYS A 13 10.61 -44.92 25.74
C LYS A 13 9.80 -43.89 26.50
N ASP A 14 9.77 -42.65 26.02
CA ASP A 14 9.03 -41.56 26.65
C ASP A 14 7.52 -41.83 26.56
N GLN A 15 7.00 -42.32 25.43
CA GLN A 15 5.60 -42.76 25.27
C GLN A 15 5.21 -43.90 26.23
N ILE A 16 6.10 -44.88 26.44
CA ILE A 16 5.86 -45.96 27.41
C ILE A 16 5.89 -45.43 28.84
N SER A 17 6.80 -44.49 29.14
CA SER A 17 6.97 -43.94 30.49
C SER A 17 5.85 -42.98 30.90
N SER A 18 5.21 -42.32 29.93
CA SER A 18 4.18 -41.31 30.15
C SER A 18 2.74 -41.82 29.95
N PHE A 19 2.59 -43.13 29.70
CA PHE A 19 1.30 -43.81 29.60
C PHE A 19 0.53 -43.71 30.94
N GLY A 20 -0.43 -42.78 31.02
CA GLY A 20 -1.24 -42.48 32.20
C GLY A 20 -1.12 -41.06 32.77
N THR A 21 -0.25 -40.21 32.22
CA THR A 21 -0.06 -38.79 32.61
C THR A 21 -0.54 -37.84 31.51
N GLU A 22 -1.83 -37.89 31.16
CA GLU A 22 -2.36 -37.23 29.94
C GLU A 22 -2.46 -35.69 30.01
N ALA A 23 -2.55 -35.08 31.20
CA ALA A 23 -3.00 -33.68 31.31
C ALA A 23 -1.91 -32.60 31.11
N GLN A 24 -0.62 -32.88 31.37
CA GLN A 24 0.47 -31.88 31.25
C GLN A 24 1.26 -31.97 29.94
N ILE A 25 1.26 -33.13 29.26
CA ILE A 25 2.07 -33.36 28.06
C ILE A 25 1.43 -32.74 26.80
N SER A 26 0.09 -32.63 26.73
CA SER A 26 -0.58 -32.15 25.51
C SER A 26 -0.34 -30.66 25.19
N GLU A 27 0.09 -29.87 26.18
CA GLU A 27 0.27 -28.42 26.07
C GLU A 27 1.73 -27.98 25.86
N THR A 28 2.69 -28.91 26.01
CA THR A 28 4.12 -28.66 25.86
C THR A 28 4.74 -29.60 24.84
N GLY A 29 5.74 -29.12 24.13
CA GLY A 29 6.46 -29.90 23.13
C GLY A 29 7.97 -29.81 23.34
N GLN A 30 8.70 -30.64 22.60
CA GLN A 30 10.16 -30.62 22.57
C GLN A 30 10.65 -30.34 21.16
N VAL A 31 11.64 -29.46 21.02
CA VAL A 31 12.29 -29.20 19.74
C VAL A 31 13.01 -30.47 19.27
N LEU A 32 12.60 -31.01 18.12
CA LEU A 32 13.28 -32.11 17.44
C LEU A 32 14.43 -31.62 16.59
N SER A 33 14.23 -30.50 15.91
CA SER A 33 15.26 -29.87 15.10
C SER A 33 14.95 -28.39 14.92
N VAL A 34 16.01 -27.61 14.70
CA VAL A 34 15.92 -26.18 14.41
C VAL A 34 16.96 -25.81 13.36
N GLY A 35 16.59 -24.95 12.44
CA GLY A 35 17.49 -24.41 11.44
C GLY A 35 16.78 -23.47 10.48
N ASP A 36 17.50 -22.45 10.01
CA ASP A 36 17.04 -21.45 9.06
C ASP A 36 15.71 -20.78 9.49
N GLY A 37 15.51 -20.56 10.79
CA GLY A 37 14.31 -19.94 11.35
C GLY A 37 13.07 -20.84 11.41
N ILE A 38 13.22 -22.16 11.25
CA ILE A 38 12.15 -23.15 11.44
C ILE A 38 12.54 -24.16 12.50
N ALA A 39 11.59 -24.49 13.37
CA ALA A 39 11.69 -25.59 14.32
C ALA A 39 10.66 -26.68 14.00
N ARG A 40 11.04 -27.94 14.19
CA ARG A 40 10.11 -29.06 14.26
C ARG A 40 9.94 -29.45 15.71
N ILE A 41 8.70 -29.58 16.15
CA ILE A 41 8.38 -29.79 17.57
C ILE A 41 7.58 -31.07 17.70
N TYR A 42 8.01 -31.95 18.61
CA TYR A 42 7.24 -33.12 19.01
C TYR A 42 6.27 -32.76 20.15
N GLY A 43 5.07 -33.33 20.14
CA GLY A 43 3.99 -32.99 21.06
C GLY A 43 3.17 -31.80 20.57
N LEU A 44 2.74 -30.93 21.50
CA LEU A 44 1.78 -29.85 21.22
C LEU A 44 0.46 -30.38 20.62
N ASP A 45 -0.05 -31.52 21.11
CA ASP A 45 -1.14 -32.29 20.49
C ASP A 45 -2.40 -31.48 20.20
N ASN A 46 -2.68 -30.46 21.01
CA ASN A 46 -3.87 -29.63 20.89
C ASN A 46 -3.63 -28.31 20.13
N VAL A 47 -2.44 -28.07 19.56
CA VAL A 47 -2.08 -26.82 18.88
C VAL A 47 -2.90 -26.59 17.62
N GLN A 48 -3.29 -25.32 17.42
CA GLN A 48 -4.04 -24.90 16.27
C GLN A 48 -3.14 -24.32 15.18
N ALA A 49 -3.57 -24.40 13.93
CA ALA A 49 -2.88 -23.74 12.83
C ALA A 49 -2.94 -22.21 13.03
N GLY A 50 -1.78 -21.55 12.95
CA GLY A 50 -1.65 -20.12 13.24
C GLY A 50 -1.59 -19.78 14.73
N GLU A 51 -1.47 -20.77 15.61
CA GLU A 51 -1.28 -20.53 17.04
C GLU A 51 0.15 -20.09 17.36
N MET A 52 0.27 -19.13 18.27
CA MET A 52 1.54 -18.67 18.81
C MET A 52 2.09 -19.71 19.79
N VAL A 53 3.39 -19.95 19.71
CA VAL A 53 4.16 -20.77 20.65
C VAL A 53 5.32 -19.97 21.22
N GLU A 54 5.77 -20.34 22.42
CA GLU A 54 6.86 -19.70 23.13
C GLU A 54 7.95 -20.73 23.43
N PHE A 55 9.17 -20.44 22.99
CA PHE A 55 10.36 -21.24 23.26
C PHE A 55 10.90 -20.94 24.67
N ALA A 56 11.72 -21.83 25.23
CA ALA A 56 12.25 -21.68 26.59
C ALA A 56 13.02 -20.37 26.85
N ASN A 57 13.58 -19.75 25.81
CA ASN A 57 14.28 -18.45 25.87
C ASN A 57 13.34 -17.24 25.69
N GLY A 58 12.02 -17.44 25.61
CA GLY A 58 11.02 -16.39 25.41
C GLY A 58 10.84 -15.95 23.95
N VAL A 59 11.59 -16.53 23.00
CA VAL A 59 11.35 -16.29 21.57
C VAL A 59 9.98 -16.84 21.21
N GLN A 60 9.25 -16.10 20.39
CA GLN A 60 7.95 -16.53 19.89
C GLN A 60 8.05 -17.17 18.51
N GLY A 61 7.15 -18.10 18.22
CA GLY A 61 6.94 -18.68 16.91
C GLY A 61 5.47 -18.88 16.59
N MET A 62 5.18 -19.32 15.38
CA MET A 62 3.82 -19.65 14.93
C MET A 62 3.78 -21.05 14.34
N ALA A 63 2.81 -21.86 14.78
CA ALA A 63 2.53 -23.17 14.22
C ALA A 63 1.94 -23.04 12.81
N LEU A 64 2.62 -23.60 11.81
CA LEU A 64 2.24 -23.44 10.39
C LEU A 64 1.90 -24.79 9.71
N ASN A 65 2.61 -25.86 10.06
CA ASN A 65 2.27 -27.23 9.63
C ASN A 65 1.95 -28.08 10.85
N LEU A 66 0.86 -28.84 10.79
CA LEU A 66 0.48 -29.83 11.80
C LEU A 66 0.59 -31.21 11.14
N GLU A 67 1.74 -31.87 11.32
CA GLU A 67 1.96 -33.23 10.82
C GLU A 67 1.49 -34.26 11.87
N ALA A 68 1.41 -35.53 11.49
CA ALA A 68 0.94 -36.59 12.40
C ALA A 68 1.84 -36.81 13.62
N ASP A 69 3.14 -36.53 13.50
CA ASP A 69 4.17 -36.83 14.50
C ASP A 69 4.94 -35.59 14.97
N ASN A 70 4.76 -34.44 14.31
CA ASN A 70 5.44 -33.19 14.67
C ASN A 70 4.70 -31.95 14.17
N VAL A 71 5.04 -30.81 14.75
CA VAL A 71 4.52 -29.49 14.40
C VAL A 71 5.64 -28.66 13.81
N GLY A 72 5.44 -28.15 12.60
CA GLY A 72 6.34 -27.20 11.95
C GLY A 72 6.04 -25.79 12.42
N VAL A 73 6.99 -25.18 13.14
CA VAL A 73 6.90 -23.83 13.68
C VAL A 73 7.89 -22.91 12.99
N VAL A 74 7.40 -21.74 12.58
CA VAL A 74 8.24 -20.64 12.09
C VAL A 74 8.61 -19.71 13.25
N ILE A 75 9.87 -19.31 13.33
CA ILE A 75 10.43 -18.55 14.46
C ILE A 75 10.44 -17.05 14.12
N PHE A 76 9.92 -16.20 15.01
CA PHE A 76 9.86 -14.75 14.80
C PHE A 76 11.10 -13.99 15.29
N GLY A 77 12.02 -14.67 15.98
CA GLY A 77 13.27 -14.10 16.48
C GLY A 77 14.51 -14.84 15.97
N SER A 78 15.62 -14.70 16.71
CA SER A 78 16.82 -15.47 16.44
C SER A 78 16.63 -16.93 16.88
N ASP A 79 17.03 -17.85 16.01
CA ASP A 79 17.05 -19.29 16.26
C ASP A 79 18.37 -19.80 16.85
N ALA A 80 19.40 -18.93 16.97
CA ALA A 80 20.74 -19.32 17.39
C ALA A 80 20.83 -19.88 18.83
N GLU A 81 19.89 -19.48 19.69
CA GLU A 81 19.84 -19.93 21.09
C GLU A 81 18.89 -21.10 21.32
N ILE A 82 18.10 -21.49 20.32
CA ILE A 82 17.17 -22.62 20.38
C ILE A 82 17.95 -23.90 20.08
N LYS A 83 17.74 -24.93 20.89
CA LYS A 83 18.44 -26.23 20.78
C LYS A 83 17.46 -27.39 20.73
N GLU A 84 17.94 -28.50 20.16
CA GLU A 84 17.23 -29.77 20.23
C GLU A 84 17.00 -30.18 21.69
N GLY A 85 15.78 -30.62 21.99
CA GLY A 85 15.31 -30.97 23.33
C GLY A 85 14.75 -29.80 24.13
N ASP A 86 14.87 -28.55 23.66
CA ASP A 86 14.28 -27.40 24.35
C ASP A 86 12.76 -27.52 24.42
N VAL A 87 12.20 -27.08 25.54
CA VAL A 87 10.75 -27.09 25.76
C VAL A 87 10.11 -25.92 25.02
N VAL A 88 9.01 -26.21 24.33
CA VAL A 88 8.16 -25.21 23.69
C VAL A 88 6.77 -25.29 24.29
N LYS A 89 6.15 -24.14 24.54
CA LYS A 89 4.83 -24.05 25.14
C LYS A 89 3.86 -23.37 24.20
N ARG A 90 2.63 -23.85 24.20
CA ARG A 90 1.53 -23.15 23.53
C ARG A 90 1.12 -21.92 24.31
N THR A 91 0.75 -20.86 23.59
CA THR A 91 0.16 -19.67 24.20
C THR A 91 -1.37 -19.76 24.30
N GLY A 92 -2.01 -20.68 23.57
CA GLY A 92 -3.46 -20.76 23.44
C GLY A 92 -4.07 -19.64 22.59
N THR A 93 -3.23 -18.82 21.94
CA THR A 93 -3.68 -17.67 21.16
C THR A 93 -3.24 -17.77 19.71
N ILE A 94 -4.20 -17.66 18.79
CA ILE A 94 -3.91 -17.41 17.38
C ILE A 94 -3.25 -16.03 17.27
N VAL A 95 -2.29 -15.89 16.37
CA VAL A 95 -1.52 -14.64 16.19
C VAL A 95 -2.46 -13.42 16.17
N ASP A 96 -2.28 -12.55 17.16
CA ASP A 96 -3.01 -11.31 17.32
C ASP A 96 -2.04 -10.16 17.61
N VAL A 97 -2.49 -8.93 17.37
CA VAL A 97 -1.69 -7.71 17.49
C VAL A 97 -2.50 -6.61 18.18
N PRO A 98 -1.84 -5.68 18.89
CA PRO A 98 -2.52 -4.49 19.39
C PRO A 98 -3.13 -3.68 18.24
N VAL A 99 -4.33 -3.15 18.46
CA VAL A 99 -5.02 -2.24 17.56
C VAL A 99 -5.65 -1.09 18.36
N GLY A 100 -5.81 0.08 17.74
CA GLY A 100 -6.41 1.26 18.37
C GLY A 100 -5.71 2.56 18.02
N LYS A 101 -6.29 3.70 18.44
CA LYS A 101 -5.73 5.03 18.18
C LYS A 101 -4.41 5.28 18.92
N GLY A 102 -4.11 4.53 19.99
CA GLY A 102 -2.83 4.59 20.70
C GLY A 102 -1.60 4.18 19.87
N LEU A 103 -1.79 3.61 18.68
CA LEU A 103 -0.72 3.29 17.72
C LEU A 103 -0.36 4.47 16.79
N LEU A 104 -1.19 5.51 16.72
CA LEU A 104 -0.90 6.68 15.89
C LEU A 104 0.39 7.35 16.36
N GLY A 105 1.28 7.69 15.42
CA GLY A 105 2.60 8.25 15.70
C GLY A 105 3.66 7.21 16.11
N ARG A 106 3.34 5.92 16.08
CA ARG A 106 4.22 4.82 16.53
C ARG A 106 4.83 4.04 15.36
N VAL A 107 6.01 3.49 15.62
CA VAL A 107 6.65 2.48 14.75
C VAL A 107 6.68 1.15 15.48
N VAL A 108 6.14 0.11 14.85
CA VAL A 108 6.01 -1.24 15.41
C VAL A 108 6.61 -2.31 14.51
N ASP A 109 6.98 -3.44 15.08
CA ASP A 109 7.44 -4.63 14.35
C ASP A 109 6.27 -5.45 13.76
N GLY A 110 6.58 -6.58 13.12
CA GLY A 110 5.60 -7.50 12.55
C GLY A 110 4.63 -8.13 13.57
N LEU A 111 4.91 -8.07 14.87
CA LEU A 111 4.06 -8.55 15.97
C LEU A 111 3.35 -7.40 16.71
N GLY A 112 3.53 -6.16 16.26
CA GLY A 112 2.95 -4.97 16.88
C GLY A 112 3.67 -4.47 18.12
N ASN A 113 4.90 -4.92 18.39
CA ASN A 113 5.72 -4.40 19.48
C ASN A 113 6.36 -3.07 19.07
N PRO A 114 6.47 -2.08 19.98
CA PRO A 114 7.08 -0.79 19.65
C PRO A 114 8.58 -0.92 19.43
N ILE A 115 9.08 -0.33 18.33
CA ILE A 115 10.51 -0.29 17.98
C ILE A 115 11.06 1.13 17.83
N ASP A 116 10.23 2.14 18.15
CA ASP A 116 10.56 3.57 18.05
C ASP A 116 11.25 4.15 19.30
N GLY A 117 11.38 3.38 20.38
CA GLY A 117 11.94 3.85 21.65
C GLY A 117 11.05 4.84 22.41
N LYS A 118 9.79 5.05 21.99
CA LYS A 118 8.83 5.96 22.64
C LYS A 118 8.08 5.32 23.83
N GLY A 119 8.61 4.22 24.38
CA GLY A 119 7.99 3.45 25.46
C GLY A 119 6.91 2.46 25.01
N PRO A 120 6.17 1.82 25.93
CA PRO A 120 5.14 0.85 25.60
C PRO A 120 3.95 1.49 24.85
N ILE A 121 3.16 0.67 24.16
CA ILE A 121 1.93 1.10 23.48
C ILE A 121 0.74 0.83 24.39
N VAL A 122 -0.08 1.85 24.62
CA VAL A 122 -1.39 1.69 25.25
C VAL A 122 -2.37 1.30 24.14
N ALA A 123 -2.57 0.00 23.96
CA ALA A 123 -3.51 -0.55 22.98
C ALA A 123 -4.91 -0.64 23.59
N GLU A 124 -5.92 -0.27 22.82
CA GLU A 124 -7.32 -0.39 23.26
C GLU A 124 -7.82 -1.83 23.19
N LYS A 125 -7.38 -2.57 22.16
CA LYS A 125 -7.82 -3.92 21.87
C LYS A 125 -6.69 -4.72 21.20
N ARG A 126 -6.81 -6.04 21.21
CA ARG A 126 -6.04 -6.93 20.32
C ARG A 126 -6.95 -7.52 19.25
N SER A 127 -6.42 -7.67 18.04
CA SER A 127 -7.14 -8.27 16.92
C SER A 127 -6.28 -9.33 16.25
N ARG A 128 -6.90 -10.44 15.83
CA ARG A 128 -6.22 -11.49 15.07
C ARG A 128 -5.71 -10.91 13.75
N VAL A 129 -4.49 -11.27 13.38
CA VAL A 129 -3.88 -10.79 12.13
C VAL A 129 -4.50 -11.46 10.91
N GLU A 130 -4.96 -12.70 11.05
CA GLU A 130 -5.71 -13.42 10.02
C GLU A 130 -7.19 -13.49 10.38
N VAL A 131 -8.00 -12.73 9.64
CA VAL A 131 -9.46 -12.77 9.69
C VAL A 131 -10.02 -12.87 8.28
N LYS A 132 -11.23 -13.43 8.17
CA LYS A 132 -11.93 -13.52 6.88
C LYS A 132 -12.30 -12.10 6.41
N ALA A 133 -12.01 -11.82 5.14
CA ALA A 133 -12.43 -10.56 4.51
C ALA A 133 -13.96 -10.39 4.56
N PRO A 134 -14.46 -9.14 4.60
CA PRO A 134 -15.88 -8.87 4.50
C PRO A 134 -16.46 -9.49 3.23
N GLY A 135 -17.60 -10.18 3.34
CA GLY A 135 -18.33 -10.71 2.18
C GLY A 135 -18.91 -9.61 1.29
N ILE A 136 -19.71 -9.98 0.30
CA ILE A 136 -20.29 -8.99 -0.64
C ILE A 136 -21.36 -8.12 0.05
N ILE A 137 -22.23 -8.71 0.88
CA ILE A 137 -23.38 -8.02 1.50
C ILE A 137 -22.96 -6.86 2.44
N PRO A 138 -21.91 -7.00 3.29
CA PRO A 138 -21.46 -5.91 4.16
C PRO A 138 -20.74 -4.76 3.43
N ARG A 139 -20.43 -4.90 2.14
CA ARG A 139 -19.71 -3.88 1.35
C ARG A 139 -20.70 -2.91 0.70
N GLN A 140 -20.18 -1.78 0.25
CA GLN A 140 -20.86 -0.88 -0.68
C GLN A 140 -19.93 -0.45 -1.82
N SER A 141 -20.51 0.13 -2.87
CA SER A 141 -19.75 0.69 -3.98
C SER A 141 -18.85 1.83 -3.53
N VAL A 142 -17.65 1.89 -4.12
CA VAL A 142 -16.69 2.98 -3.91
C VAL A 142 -17.14 4.20 -4.72
N SER A 143 -17.52 5.27 -4.03
CA SER A 143 -18.05 6.51 -4.62
C SER A 143 -17.44 7.78 -4.02
N GLU A 144 -16.53 7.64 -3.05
CA GLU A 144 -15.86 8.74 -2.38
C GLU A 144 -14.38 8.78 -2.76
N PRO A 145 -13.81 9.94 -3.13
CA PRO A 145 -12.41 10.03 -3.50
C PRO A 145 -11.47 9.84 -2.29
N MET A 146 -10.37 9.13 -2.52
CA MET A 146 -9.16 9.19 -1.71
C MET A 146 -8.16 10.09 -2.46
N GLN A 147 -8.09 11.35 -2.03
CA GLN A 147 -7.26 12.36 -2.71
C GLN A 147 -5.78 12.08 -2.44
N SER A 148 -5.01 11.78 -3.48
CA SER A 148 -3.55 11.60 -3.35
C SER A 148 -2.81 12.93 -3.26
N GLY A 149 -3.40 14.01 -3.78
CA GLY A 149 -2.73 15.30 -3.90
C GLY A 149 -1.83 15.38 -5.14
N LEU A 150 -1.78 14.32 -5.95
CA LEU A 150 -0.98 14.22 -7.15
C LEU A 150 -1.88 14.36 -8.38
N LYS A 151 -1.69 15.44 -9.15
CA LYS A 151 -2.49 15.75 -10.36
C LYS A 151 -2.58 14.55 -11.30
N ALA A 152 -1.46 13.90 -11.55
CA ALA A 152 -1.36 12.78 -12.48
C ALA A 152 -2.14 11.54 -12.01
N ILE A 153 -2.35 11.36 -10.69
CA ILE A 153 -3.14 10.25 -10.15
C ILE A 153 -4.60 10.65 -10.07
N ASP A 154 -4.91 11.74 -9.37
CA ASP A 154 -6.29 12.15 -9.08
C ASP A 154 -7.08 12.48 -10.37
N ALA A 155 -6.39 12.92 -11.45
CA ALA A 155 -7.00 13.19 -12.75
C ALA A 155 -7.06 11.96 -13.68
N LEU A 156 -6.02 11.12 -13.74
CA LEU A 156 -5.89 10.04 -14.74
C LEU A 156 -6.28 8.65 -14.23
N VAL A 157 -5.97 8.40 -12.96
CA VAL A 157 -6.09 7.09 -12.29
C VAL A 157 -6.64 7.32 -10.87
N PRO A 158 -7.87 7.85 -10.76
CA PRO A 158 -8.42 8.24 -9.46
C PRO A 158 -8.58 7.02 -8.55
N VAL A 159 -8.31 7.22 -7.27
CA VAL A 159 -8.42 6.20 -6.23
C VAL A 159 -9.53 6.58 -5.27
N GLY A 160 -10.44 5.64 -4.98
CA GLY A 160 -11.55 5.85 -4.07
C GLY A 160 -11.34 5.23 -2.69
N ARG A 161 -12.09 5.71 -1.70
CA ARG A 161 -12.08 5.17 -0.33
C ARG A 161 -12.61 3.74 -0.33
N GLY A 162 -11.75 2.78 0.02
CA GLY A 162 -12.05 1.34 -0.03
C GLY A 162 -11.61 0.63 -1.30
N GLN A 163 -10.95 1.33 -2.23
CA GLN A 163 -10.35 0.77 -3.45
C GLN A 163 -8.99 0.12 -3.16
N ARG A 164 -8.59 -0.84 -3.99
CA ARG A 164 -7.24 -1.41 -4.05
C ARG A 164 -6.54 -0.92 -5.31
N GLU A 165 -5.55 -0.05 -5.21
CA GLU A 165 -4.83 0.48 -6.38
C GLU A 165 -3.35 0.13 -6.34
N LEU A 166 -2.89 -0.73 -7.26
CA LEU A 166 -1.51 -1.21 -7.31
C LEU A 166 -0.55 -0.11 -7.76
N ILE A 167 0.53 0.15 -7.03
CA ILE A 167 1.67 0.94 -7.52
C ILE A 167 2.74 -0.04 -7.99
N ILE A 168 2.99 -0.08 -9.30
CA ILE A 168 3.90 -1.05 -9.90
C ILE A 168 4.95 -0.34 -10.75
N GLY A 169 6.18 -0.82 -10.70
CA GLY A 169 7.26 -0.34 -11.55
C GLY A 169 8.63 -0.78 -11.05
N ASP A 170 9.65 -0.41 -11.82
CA ASP A 170 11.02 -0.80 -11.53
C ASP A 170 11.58 -0.10 -10.30
N ARG A 171 12.75 -0.54 -9.87
CA ARG A 171 13.49 0.09 -8.78
C ARG A 171 13.73 1.58 -9.08
N GLN A 172 13.61 2.42 -8.05
CA GLN A 172 13.90 3.87 -8.11
C GLN A 172 13.02 4.70 -9.07
N THR A 173 11.80 4.25 -9.39
CA THR A 173 10.84 5.01 -10.24
C THR A 173 9.90 5.96 -9.48
N GLY A 174 10.06 6.08 -8.15
CA GLY A 174 9.23 6.97 -7.31
C GLY A 174 8.01 6.30 -6.65
N LYS A 175 7.94 4.96 -6.62
CA LYS A 175 6.81 4.21 -6.02
C LYS A 175 6.46 4.65 -4.59
N SER A 176 7.45 4.63 -3.69
CA SER A 176 7.25 5.04 -2.30
C SER A 176 6.97 6.55 -2.18
N ALA A 177 7.50 7.38 -3.10
CA ALA A 177 7.23 8.82 -3.11
C ALA A 177 5.74 9.11 -3.35
N VAL A 178 5.13 8.42 -4.33
CA VAL A 178 3.69 8.50 -4.60
C VAL A 178 2.86 8.16 -3.36
N ALA A 179 3.22 7.08 -2.66
CA ALA A 179 2.53 6.64 -1.45
C ALA A 179 2.68 7.65 -0.30
N VAL A 180 3.89 8.20 -0.10
CA VAL A 180 4.15 9.20 0.95
C VAL A 180 3.45 10.53 0.67
N ASP A 181 3.40 10.98 -0.58
CA ASP A 181 2.66 12.19 -0.95
C ASP A 181 1.16 12.04 -0.65
N ALA A 182 0.60 10.86 -0.91
CA ALA A 182 -0.77 10.55 -0.54
C ALA A 182 -0.99 10.64 0.98
N PHE A 183 -0.01 10.26 1.82
CA PHE A 183 -0.11 10.41 3.27
C PHE A 183 -0.05 11.88 3.68
N ILE A 184 0.90 12.65 3.12
CA ILE A 184 1.07 14.07 3.44
C ILE A 184 -0.18 14.87 3.06
N ASN A 185 -0.83 14.54 1.94
CA ASN A 185 -2.06 15.21 1.50
C ASN A 185 -3.21 15.10 2.53
N GLN A 186 -3.20 14.09 3.40
CA GLN A 186 -4.27 13.91 4.39
C GLN A 186 -4.15 14.85 5.60
N LYS A 187 -3.07 15.62 5.73
CA LYS A 187 -2.84 16.49 6.88
C LYS A 187 -3.98 17.47 7.12
N GLY A 188 -4.47 18.10 6.05
CA GLY A 188 -5.57 19.08 6.14
C GLY A 188 -6.87 18.48 6.65
N VAL A 189 -7.24 17.27 6.19
CA VAL A 189 -8.47 16.61 6.65
C VAL A 189 -8.33 16.05 8.06
N ASN A 190 -7.14 15.58 8.45
CA ASN A 190 -6.87 15.06 9.79
C ASN A 190 -6.77 16.16 10.86
N ALA A 191 -6.37 17.38 10.49
CA ALA A 191 -6.39 18.54 11.38
C ALA A 191 -7.81 19.02 11.73
N GLY A 192 -8.83 18.60 10.97
CA GLY A 192 -10.22 18.93 11.22
C GLY A 192 -10.83 18.13 12.38
N THR A 193 -12.01 18.55 12.85
CA THR A 193 -12.75 17.87 13.93
C THR A 193 -13.74 16.82 13.42
N ASP A 194 -14.02 16.80 12.11
CA ASP A 194 -14.99 15.92 11.47
C ASP A 194 -14.37 14.55 11.15
N GLU A 195 -14.68 13.56 12.00
CA GLU A 195 -14.13 12.21 11.91
C GLU A 195 -14.45 11.50 10.58
N SER A 196 -15.58 11.82 9.96
CA SER A 196 -15.99 11.25 8.66
C SER A 196 -15.08 11.68 7.51
N LYS A 197 -14.37 12.80 7.67
CA LYS A 197 -13.45 13.33 6.66
C LYS A 197 -12.02 12.86 6.85
N LYS A 198 -11.64 12.50 8.06
CA LYS A 198 -10.28 12.03 8.40
C LYS A 198 -9.92 10.77 7.62
N LEU A 199 -8.63 10.59 7.41
CA LEU A 199 -8.06 9.41 6.76
C LEU A 199 -6.80 9.02 7.51
N TYR A 200 -6.88 7.96 8.31
CA TYR A 200 -5.76 7.41 9.05
C TYR A 200 -4.85 6.62 8.12
N CYS A 201 -3.55 6.64 8.37
CA CYS A 201 -2.58 6.05 7.44
C CYS A 201 -1.80 4.90 8.10
N VAL A 202 -1.53 3.84 7.35
CA VAL A 202 -0.71 2.70 7.80
C VAL A 202 0.33 2.40 6.74
N TYR A 203 1.61 2.58 7.06
CA TYR A 203 2.71 2.23 6.17
C TYR A 203 3.33 0.91 6.61
N VAL A 204 3.30 -0.11 5.75
CA VAL A 204 3.94 -1.40 6.02
C VAL A 204 5.22 -1.52 5.20
N ALA A 205 6.37 -1.40 5.86
CA ALA A 205 7.69 -1.59 5.25
C ALA A 205 8.14 -3.05 5.41
N ILE A 206 8.27 -3.76 4.29
CA ILE A 206 8.55 -5.19 4.21
C ILE A 206 9.91 -5.38 3.55
N GLY A 207 10.86 -6.01 4.24
CA GLY A 207 12.21 -6.26 3.74
C GLY A 207 12.97 -4.99 3.32
N GLN A 208 12.57 -3.83 3.84
CA GLN A 208 13.27 -2.56 3.59
C GLN A 208 14.50 -2.43 4.49
N LYS A 209 15.47 -1.62 4.07
CA LYS A 209 16.63 -1.30 4.91
C LYS A 209 16.18 -0.45 6.10
N ARG A 210 16.73 -0.72 7.29
CA ARG A 210 16.47 0.08 8.50
C ARG A 210 16.67 1.58 8.27
N SER A 211 17.72 1.97 7.54
CA SER A 211 17.98 3.38 7.18
C SER A 211 16.88 4.00 6.33
N THR A 212 16.29 3.24 5.40
CA THR A 212 15.19 3.70 4.54
C THR A 212 13.91 3.89 5.35
N VAL A 213 13.62 2.97 6.29
CA VAL A 213 12.48 3.12 7.21
C VAL A 213 12.67 4.33 8.12
N ALA A 214 13.86 4.53 8.68
CA ALA A 214 14.14 5.71 9.51
C ALA A 214 13.99 7.02 8.72
N GLN A 215 14.46 7.06 7.46
CA GLN A 215 14.27 8.22 6.60
C GLN A 215 12.79 8.46 6.26
N LEU A 216 12.03 7.40 6.00
CA LEU A 216 10.58 7.50 5.78
C LEU A 216 9.87 8.10 7.00
N VAL A 217 10.13 7.56 8.21
CA VAL A 217 9.53 8.07 9.46
C VAL A 217 9.88 9.53 9.65
N LYS A 218 11.15 9.91 9.46
CA LYS A 218 11.60 11.30 9.53
C LYS A 218 10.84 12.19 8.54
N THR A 219 10.69 11.77 7.28
CA THR A 219 9.91 12.52 6.27
C THR A 219 8.46 12.69 6.70
N LEU A 220 7.83 11.65 7.25
CA LEU A 220 6.45 11.75 7.75
C LEU A 220 6.36 12.70 8.96
N GLU A 221 7.34 12.69 9.86
CA GLU A 221 7.40 13.61 11.00
C GLU A 221 7.61 15.07 10.55
N GLU A 222 8.56 15.33 9.66
CA GLU A 222 8.86 16.67 9.12
C GLU A 222 7.66 17.29 8.39
N ASN A 223 6.83 16.47 7.75
CA ASN A 223 5.61 16.93 7.09
C ASN A 223 4.39 16.94 8.01
N GLY A 224 4.49 16.46 9.25
CA GLY A 224 3.38 16.33 10.20
C GLY A 224 2.37 15.24 9.83
N ALA A 225 2.76 14.29 8.98
CA ALA A 225 1.94 13.15 8.58
C ALA A 225 2.00 11.99 9.59
N MET A 226 3.03 11.93 10.43
CA MET A 226 3.20 10.86 11.40
C MET A 226 2.09 10.86 12.48
N GLU A 227 1.49 12.02 12.79
CA GLU A 227 0.46 12.18 13.84
C GLU A 227 -0.80 11.33 13.63
N TYR A 228 -1.13 11.01 12.38
CA TYR A 228 -2.26 10.17 11.98
C TYR A 228 -1.81 8.90 11.26
N SER A 229 -0.52 8.57 11.35
CA SER A 229 0.07 7.40 10.70
C SER A 229 0.58 6.36 11.69
N ILE A 230 0.54 5.10 11.29
CA ILE A 230 1.21 3.97 11.94
C ILE A 230 2.25 3.43 10.96
N VAL A 231 3.46 3.13 11.42
CA VAL A 231 4.46 2.45 10.60
C VAL A 231 4.70 1.05 11.15
N VAL A 232 4.43 0.03 10.35
CA VAL A 232 4.79 -1.36 10.63
C VAL A 232 6.07 -1.66 9.84
N ALA A 233 7.13 -2.07 10.52
CA ALA A 233 8.41 -2.34 9.88
C ALA A 233 8.85 -3.78 10.18
N ALA A 234 8.96 -4.57 9.11
CA ALA A 234 9.70 -5.83 9.12
C ALA A 234 10.91 -5.69 8.20
N THR A 235 12.06 -5.36 8.78
CA THR A 235 13.24 -4.93 8.00
C THR A 235 13.99 -6.10 7.35
N ALA A 236 14.85 -5.82 6.37
CA ALA A 236 15.61 -6.85 5.65
C ALA A 236 16.50 -7.73 6.56
N SER A 237 16.87 -7.22 7.75
CA SER A 237 17.66 -7.95 8.75
C SER A 237 16.83 -8.86 9.64
N GLU A 238 15.50 -8.79 9.56
CA GLU A 238 14.60 -9.59 10.38
C GLU A 238 14.23 -10.91 9.70
N PRO A 239 13.87 -11.95 10.49
CA PRO A 239 13.45 -13.24 9.96
C PRO A 239 12.33 -13.16 8.93
N ALA A 240 12.36 -14.06 7.94
CA ALA A 240 11.31 -14.17 6.91
C ALA A 240 9.89 -14.27 7.48
N PRO A 241 9.63 -14.97 8.62
CA PRO A 241 8.29 -15.00 9.22
C PRO A 241 7.74 -13.64 9.60
N LEU A 242 8.56 -12.71 10.09
CA LEU A 242 8.11 -11.34 10.39
C LEU A 242 7.79 -10.56 9.12
N GLN A 243 8.61 -10.70 8.07
CA GLN A 243 8.37 -10.07 6.77
C GLN A 243 7.09 -10.59 6.11
N PHE A 244 6.80 -11.87 6.25
CA PHE A 244 5.54 -12.49 5.83
C PHE A 244 4.33 -11.94 6.59
N LEU A 245 4.48 -11.75 7.91
CA LEU A 245 3.38 -11.39 8.80
C LEU A 245 3.02 -9.90 8.77
N ALA A 246 4.01 -9.01 8.58
CA ALA A 246 3.84 -7.57 8.70
C ALA A 246 2.66 -6.98 7.90
N PRO A 247 2.37 -7.41 6.66
CA PRO A 247 1.19 -6.93 5.93
C PRO A 247 -0.14 -7.29 6.59
N TYR A 248 -0.24 -8.47 7.21
CA TYR A 248 -1.42 -8.87 7.97
C TYR A 248 -1.58 -8.06 9.25
N THR A 249 -0.47 -7.77 9.94
CA THR A 249 -0.42 -6.90 11.12
C THR A 249 -0.88 -5.47 10.79
N GLY A 250 -0.32 -4.86 9.74
CA GLY A 250 -0.75 -3.54 9.28
C GLY A 250 -2.23 -3.53 8.85
N THR A 251 -2.69 -4.60 8.20
CA THR A 251 -4.11 -4.72 7.82
C THR A 251 -5.00 -4.78 9.05
N ALA A 252 -4.66 -5.55 10.09
CA ALA A 252 -5.45 -5.59 11.33
C ALA A 252 -5.53 -4.20 12.01
N MET A 253 -4.45 -3.42 11.98
CA MET A 253 -4.45 -2.03 12.48
C MET A 253 -5.33 -1.11 11.61
N GLY A 254 -5.28 -1.26 10.29
CA GLY A 254 -6.15 -0.53 9.35
C GLY A 254 -7.63 -0.89 9.49
N GLU A 255 -7.94 -2.17 9.72
CA GLU A 255 -9.31 -2.67 9.91
C GLU A 255 -9.96 -2.11 11.17
N TYR A 256 -9.20 -1.84 12.23
CA TYR A 256 -9.74 -1.14 13.40
C TYR A 256 -10.40 0.19 13.01
N PHE A 257 -9.79 0.97 12.11
CA PHE A 257 -10.42 2.21 11.65
C PHE A 257 -11.66 1.94 10.79
N ARG A 258 -11.57 1.02 9.82
CA ARG A 258 -12.68 0.61 8.95
C ARG A 258 -13.91 0.16 9.75
N ASP A 259 -13.70 -0.69 10.75
CA ASP A 259 -14.78 -1.35 11.50
C ASP A 259 -15.39 -0.44 12.57
N ASN A 260 -14.75 0.70 12.88
CA ASN A 260 -15.28 1.73 13.78
C ASN A 260 -15.80 2.96 12.99
N GLY A 261 -16.21 2.78 11.74
CA GLY A 261 -16.81 3.82 10.91
C GLY A 261 -15.85 4.93 10.45
N MET A 262 -14.54 4.72 10.63
CA MET A 262 -13.50 5.63 10.18
C MET A 262 -12.92 5.19 8.83
N HIS A 263 -12.12 6.05 8.22
CA HIS A 263 -11.43 5.77 6.96
C HIS A 263 -9.94 5.62 7.18
N ALA A 264 -9.35 4.61 6.53
CA ALA A 264 -7.92 4.36 6.53
C ALA A 264 -7.36 4.15 5.11
N LEU A 265 -6.07 4.47 4.98
CA LEU A 265 -5.22 4.21 3.82
C LEU A 265 -4.05 3.33 4.27
N ILE A 266 -3.85 2.19 3.63
CA ILE A 266 -2.73 1.29 3.89
C ILE A 266 -1.81 1.17 2.67
N VAL A 267 -0.51 1.25 2.89
CA VAL A 267 0.54 1.05 1.88
C VAL A 267 1.35 -0.18 2.25
N PHE A 268 1.64 -1.03 1.26
CA PHE A 268 2.51 -2.20 1.43
C PHE A 268 3.78 -2.03 0.58
N ASP A 269 4.95 -1.81 1.20
CA ASP A 269 6.23 -1.54 0.54
C ASP A 269 7.30 -2.60 0.90
N ASP A 270 7.39 -3.74 0.20
CA ASP A 270 6.56 -4.12 -0.95
C ASP A 270 6.10 -5.58 -0.88
N LEU A 271 5.03 -5.90 -1.61
CA LEU A 271 4.46 -7.26 -1.62
C LEU A 271 5.33 -8.25 -2.41
N SER A 272 6.24 -7.77 -3.27
CA SER A 272 7.23 -8.63 -3.92
C SER A 272 8.14 -9.29 -2.86
N LYS A 273 8.60 -8.51 -1.87
CA LYS A 273 9.40 -9.01 -0.75
C LYS A 273 8.60 -9.91 0.19
N GLN A 274 7.31 -9.63 0.41
CA GLN A 274 6.44 -10.55 1.15
C GLN A 274 6.35 -11.91 0.46
N ALA A 275 6.16 -11.93 -0.86
CA ALA A 275 6.11 -13.18 -1.62
C ALA A 275 7.44 -13.95 -1.55
N VAL A 276 8.58 -13.25 -1.59
CA VAL A 276 9.91 -13.86 -1.42
C VAL A 276 10.06 -14.47 -0.02
N ALA A 277 9.64 -13.77 1.03
CA ALA A 277 9.64 -14.30 2.40
C ALA A 277 8.76 -15.55 2.53
N TYR A 278 7.55 -15.53 1.95
CA TYR A 278 6.65 -16.68 1.95
C TYR A 278 7.21 -17.87 1.16
N ARG A 279 7.88 -17.60 0.04
CA ARG A 279 8.61 -18.61 -0.74
C ARG A 279 9.71 -19.27 0.09
N GLN A 280 10.53 -18.47 0.77
CA GLN A 280 11.58 -18.99 1.65
C GLN A 280 11.00 -19.91 2.73
N MET A 281 9.98 -19.45 3.45
CA MET A 281 9.31 -20.24 4.49
C MET A 281 8.75 -21.56 3.93
N SER A 282 8.06 -21.49 2.78
CA SER A 282 7.46 -22.67 2.16
C SER A 282 8.48 -23.71 1.73
N LEU A 283 9.60 -23.29 1.15
CA LEU A 283 10.68 -24.19 0.74
C LEU A 283 11.36 -24.86 1.93
N LEU A 284 11.61 -24.11 3.01
CA LEU A 284 12.21 -24.66 4.23
C LEU A 284 11.26 -25.64 4.95
N LEU A 285 9.96 -25.39 4.89
CA LEU A 285 8.91 -26.34 5.31
C LEU A 285 8.70 -27.50 4.33
N ARG A 286 9.51 -27.57 3.26
CA ARG A 286 9.46 -28.60 2.22
C ARG A 286 8.11 -28.73 1.52
N ARG A 287 7.35 -27.62 1.43
CA ARG A 287 6.15 -27.55 0.59
C ARG A 287 6.58 -27.60 -0.88
N PRO A 288 5.91 -28.39 -1.74
CA PRO A 288 6.22 -28.43 -3.16
C PRO A 288 6.12 -27.04 -3.82
N PRO A 289 7.17 -26.57 -4.51
CA PRO A 289 7.14 -25.29 -5.22
C PRO A 289 6.43 -25.40 -6.58
N GLY A 290 5.91 -24.28 -7.06
CA GLY A 290 5.34 -24.09 -8.39
C GLY A 290 6.18 -23.17 -9.28
N ARG A 291 5.51 -22.31 -10.07
CA ARG A 291 6.15 -21.36 -10.99
C ARG A 291 7.08 -20.40 -10.24
N GLU A 292 8.28 -20.17 -10.79
CA GLU A 292 9.32 -19.31 -10.20
C GLU A 292 9.67 -19.69 -8.74
N ALA A 293 9.50 -20.97 -8.42
CA ALA A 293 9.68 -21.58 -7.10
C ALA A 293 8.73 -21.07 -5.99
N TYR A 294 7.72 -20.26 -6.31
CA TYR A 294 6.71 -19.83 -5.33
C TYR A 294 5.78 -21.00 -4.95
N PRO A 295 5.25 -21.03 -3.72
CA PRO A 295 4.26 -22.03 -3.33
C PRO A 295 2.96 -21.87 -4.12
N GLY A 296 2.20 -22.96 -4.29
CA GLY A 296 0.98 -22.97 -5.11
C GLY A 296 -0.12 -22.02 -4.64
N ASP A 297 -0.10 -21.61 -3.38
CA ASP A 297 -1.05 -20.70 -2.74
C ASP A 297 -0.53 -19.25 -2.61
N VAL A 298 0.55 -18.87 -3.30
CA VAL A 298 1.05 -17.48 -3.30
C VAL A 298 0.01 -16.47 -3.82
N PHE A 299 -0.90 -16.90 -4.68
CA PHE A 299 -2.04 -16.08 -5.08
C PHE A 299 -2.99 -15.84 -3.89
N TYR A 300 -3.28 -16.90 -3.13
CA TYR A 300 -4.15 -16.83 -1.97
C TYR A 300 -3.58 -15.95 -0.85
N LEU A 301 -2.25 -15.94 -0.69
CA LEU A 301 -1.54 -15.02 0.22
C LEU A 301 -1.97 -13.57 0.01
N HIS A 302 -1.84 -13.07 -1.23
CA HIS A 302 -2.14 -11.67 -1.54
C HIS A 302 -3.64 -11.42 -1.70
N SER A 303 -4.43 -12.39 -2.18
CA SER A 303 -5.87 -12.18 -2.34
C SER A 303 -6.59 -12.06 -0.99
N ARG A 304 -6.29 -12.95 -0.03
CA ARG A 304 -6.87 -12.88 1.32
C ARG A 304 -6.40 -11.65 2.12
N LEU A 305 -5.24 -11.09 1.76
CA LEU A 305 -4.72 -9.84 2.32
C LEU A 305 -5.49 -8.64 1.73
N LEU A 306 -5.45 -8.48 0.41
CA LEU A 306 -5.97 -7.28 -0.25
C LEU A 306 -7.50 -7.22 -0.23
N GLU A 307 -8.21 -8.35 -0.26
CA GLU A 307 -9.69 -8.37 -0.16
C GLU A 307 -10.24 -7.85 1.18
N ARG A 308 -9.39 -7.67 2.19
CA ARG A 308 -9.77 -7.01 3.45
C ARG A 308 -9.90 -5.49 3.30
N ALA A 309 -9.28 -4.89 2.28
CA ALA A 309 -9.45 -3.49 1.95
C ALA A 309 -10.77 -3.28 1.18
N ALA A 310 -11.77 -2.68 1.84
CA ALA A 310 -13.10 -2.45 1.30
C ALA A 310 -13.78 -1.22 1.93
N LYS A 311 -14.81 -0.70 1.27
CA LYS A 311 -15.79 0.24 1.82
C LYS A 311 -16.96 -0.54 2.41
N MET A 312 -17.23 -0.35 3.69
CA MET A 312 -18.35 -0.97 4.40
C MET A 312 -19.64 -0.20 4.11
N SER A 313 -20.77 -0.92 4.12
CA SER A 313 -22.09 -0.31 3.99
C SER A 313 -22.45 0.52 5.22
N ASP A 314 -23.40 1.44 5.08
CA ASP A 314 -23.89 2.28 6.19
C ASP A 314 -24.40 1.43 7.37
N ALA A 315 -25.04 0.29 7.09
CA ALA A 315 -25.49 -0.67 8.10
C ALA A 315 -24.35 -1.34 8.89
N ASN A 316 -23.13 -1.33 8.32
CA ASN A 316 -21.90 -1.83 8.94
C ASN A 316 -20.95 -0.67 9.31
N GLY A 317 -21.49 0.53 9.55
CA GLY A 317 -20.74 1.69 10.06
C GLY A 317 -20.10 2.57 8.99
N GLY A 318 -20.12 2.18 7.71
CA GLY A 318 -19.68 3.06 6.62
C GLY A 318 -18.17 3.33 6.55
N GLY A 319 -17.33 2.69 7.37
CA GLY A 319 -15.88 2.91 7.32
C GLY A 319 -15.24 2.31 6.07
N SER A 320 -13.96 2.63 5.82
CA SER A 320 -13.23 2.12 4.66
C SER A 320 -11.76 1.85 4.93
N LEU A 321 -11.22 0.81 4.32
CA LEU A 321 -9.79 0.60 4.21
C LEU A 321 -9.39 0.63 2.73
N THR A 322 -8.62 1.64 2.33
CA THR A 322 -8.09 1.82 0.98
C THR A 322 -6.68 1.25 0.93
N ALA A 323 -6.32 0.48 -0.08
CA ALA A 323 -5.01 -0.16 -0.16
C ALA A 323 -4.20 0.29 -1.39
N LEU A 324 -2.93 0.64 -1.15
CA LEU A 324 -1.92 0.93 -2.16
C LEU A 324 -0.78 -0.09 -2.05
N PRO A 325 -0.95 -1.33 -2.56
CA PRO A 325 0.14 -2.28 -2.62
C PRO A 325 1.23 -1.81 -3.59
N ILE A 326 2.49 -1.95 -3.20
CA ILE A 326 3.63 -1.71 -4.07
C ILE A 326 4.15 -3.06 -4.58
N ILE A 327 4.45 -3.12 -5.88
CA ILE A 327 5.17 -4.23 -6.52
C ILE A 327 6.39 -3.69 -7.26
N GLU A 328 7.54 -4.30 -7.01
CA GLU A 328 8.75 -4.08 -7.79
C GLU A 328 8.78 -5.07 -8.97
N THR A 329 8.86 -4.53 -10.18
CA THR A 329 9.15 -5.28 -11.40
C THR A 329 10.66 -5.40 -11.62
N GLN A 330 11.06 -6.40 -12.41
CA GLN A 330 12.42 -6.56 -12.86
C GLN A 330 12.48 -6.20 -14.35
N ALA A 331 13.23 -5.15 -14.69
CA ALA A 331 13.38 -4.68 -16.07
C ALA A 331 12.03 -4.41 -16.79
N GLY A 332 11.04 -3.87 -16.08
CA GLY A 332 9.73 -3.54 -16.60
C GLY A 332 8.82 -4.73 -16.89
N ASP A 333 9.21 -5.95 -16.53
CA ASP A 333 8.41 -7.15 -16.82
C ASP A 333 7.17 -7.25 -15.94
N VAL A 334 6.03 -6.84 -16.49
CA VAL A 334 4.70 -6.98 -15.89
C VAL A 334 4.10 -8.38 -16.03
N SER A 335 4.68 -9.23 -16.87
CA SER A 335 4.19 -10.59 -17.14
C SER A 335 4.76 -11.65 -16.18
N ALA A 336 5.70 -11.24 -15.32
CA ALA A 336 6.19 -12.06 -14.22
C ALA A 336 5.05 -12.49 -13.29
N TYR A 337 5.28 -13.60 -12.57
CA TYR A 337 4.19 -14.28 -11.87
C TYR A 337 3.51 -13.43 -10.78
N ILE A 338 4.30 -12.78 -9.91
CA ILE A 338 3.77 -11.97 -8.81
C ILE A 338 3.08 -10.68 -9.32
N PRO A 339 3.69 -9.88 -10.22
CA PRO A 339 3.00 -8.75 -10.84
C PRO A 339 1.64 -9.12 -11.45
N THR A 340 1.59 -10.18 -12.26
CA THR A 340 0.35 -10.63 -12.91
C THR A 340 -0.73 -11.00 -11.89
N ASN A 341 -0.36 -11.71 -10.82
CA ASN A 341 -1.28 -12.08 -9.76
C ASN A 341 -1.87 -10.82 -9.09
N VAL A 342 -1.03 -9.87 -8.69
CA VAL A 342 -1.50 -8.68 -7.95
C VAL A 342 -2.32 -7.75 -8.85
N ILE A 343 -1.96 -7.60 -10.13
CA ILE A 343 -2.78 -6.87 -11.12
C ILE A 343 -4.21 -7.45 -11.19
N SER A 344 -4.34 -8.78 -11.14
CA SER A 344 -5.65 -9.44 -11.18
C SER A 344 -6.46 -9.32 -9.87
N ILE A 345 -5.80 -9.02 -8.74
CA ILE A 345 -6.42 -8.91 -7.41
C ILE A 345 -6.85 -7.47 -7.09
N THR A 346 -6.05 -6.47 -7.47
CA THR A 346 -6.39 -5.06 -7.20
C THR A 346 -7.58 -4.61 -8.04
N ASP A 347 -8.01 -3.35 -7.94
CA ASP A 347 -9.04 -2.70 -8.77
C ASP A 347 -8.45 -1.85 -9.90
N GLY A 348 -7.12 -1.74 -9.95
CA GLY A 348 -6.41 -0.91 -10.90
C GLY A 348 -4.91 -0.96 -10.64
N GLN A 349 -4.17 -0.22 -11.45
CA GLN A 349 -2.75 -0.04 -11.30
C GLN A 349 -2.29 1.34 -11.77
N ILE A 350 -1.32 1.88 -11.05
CA ILE A 350 -0.46 3.01 -11.38
C ILE A 350 0.89 2.44 -11.79
N PHE A 351 1.18 2.47 -13.09
CA PHE A 351 2.42 1.96 -13.64
C PHE A 351 3.47 3.07 -13.76
N LEU A 352 4.56 2.94 -13.03
CA LEU A 352 5.68 3.88 -13.05
C LEU A 352 6.81 3.36 -13.94
N GLU A 353 7.17 4.15 -14.95
CA GLU A 353 8.12 3.77 -16.00
C GLU A 353 9.46 4.48 -15.83
N THR A 354 10.55 3.71 -15.94
CA THR A 354 11.93 4.19 -15.78
C THR A 354 12.29 5.27 -16.80
N ASP A 355 11.89 5.08 -18.06
CA ASP A 355 12.21 6.02 -19.14
C ASP A 355 11.55 7.39 -18.95
N LEU A 356 10.29 7.40 -18.50
CA LEU A 356 9.59 8.65 -18.14
C LEU A 356 10.29 9.35 -16.97
N PHE A 357 10.73 8.60 -15.97
CA PHE A 357 11.44 9.14 -14.80
C PHE A 357 12.76 9.82 -15.19
N PHE A 358 13.52 9.22 -16.10
CA PHE A 358 14.79 9.76 -16.62
C PHE A 358 14.57 10.92 -17.61
N ALA A 359 13.45 10.94 -18.34
CA ALA A 359 13.02 12.06 -19.16
C ALA A 359 12.51 13.26 -18.34
N GLY A 360 12.54 13.18 -17.00
CA GLY A 360 12.12 14.26 -16.09
C GLY A 360 10.61 14.37 -15.92
N ILE A 361 9.83 13.36 -16.34
CA ILE A 361 8.39 13.28 -16.09
C ILE A 361 8.19 12.61 -14.73
N ARG A 362 7.81 13.40 -13.73
CA ARG A 362 7.66 12.96 -12.34
C ARG A 362 6.37 13.54 -11.75
N PRO A 363 5.43 12.73 -11.23
CA PRO A 363 5.43 11.26 -11.17
C PRO A 363 5.48 10.58 -12.54
N ALA A 364 6.23 9.47 -12.65
CA ALA A 364 6.56 8.80 -13.91
C ALA A 364 5.45 7.86 -14.42
N ILE A 365 4.21 8.33 -14.43
CA ILE A 365 3.03 7.51 -14.71
C ILE A 365 2.89 7.23 -16.20
N ASN A 366 2.86 5.95 -16.57
CA ASN A 366 2.49 5.52 -17.91
C ASN A 366 0.96 5.58 -18.06
N VAL A 367 0.48 6.57 -18.82
CA VAL A 367 -0.96 6.82 -19.02
C VAL A 367 -1.70 5.65 -19.70
N GLY A 368 -1.02 4.89 -20.56
CA GLY A 368 -1.61 3.77 -21.29
C GLY A 368 -1.74 2.50 -20.45
N LEU A 369 -0.72 2.18 -19.65
CA LEU A 369 -0.71 0.99 -18.80
C LEU A 369 -1.43 1.18 -17.46
N SER A 370 -1.57 2.43 -17.01
CA SER A 370 -2.24 2.74 -15.75
C SER A 370 -3.75 2.83 -15.90
N VAL A 371 -4.50 2.18 -15.02
CA VAL A 371 -5.97 2.08 -15.10
C VAL A 371 -6.58 2.01 -13.71
N SER A 372 -7.70 2.70 -13.50
CA SER A 372 -8.56 2.54 -12.32
C SER A 372 -9.90 2.00 -12.81
N ARG A 373 -10.30 0.79 -12.37
CA ARG A 373 -11.58 0.18 -12.79
C ARG A 373 -12.79 0.79 -12.12
N VAL A 374 -12.60 1.45 -10.97
CA VAL A 374 -13.63 2.30 -10.35
C VAL A 374 -13.86 3.56 -11.20
N GLY A 375 -12.79 4.10 -11.80
CA GLY A 375 -12.85 5.22 -12.72
C GLY A 375 -13.42 6.49 -12.07
N SER A 376 -14.19 7.26 -12.86
CA SER A 376 -14.70 8.57 -12.42
C SER A 376 -15.66 8.55 -11.22
N ALA A 377 -16.10 7.37 -10.75
CA ALA A 377 -16.86 7.25 -9.51
C ALA A 377 -16.01 7.60 -8.28
N ALA A 378 -14.68 7.49 -8.39
CA ALA A 378 -13.72 7.89 -7.36
C ALA A 378 -13.27 9.36 -7.49
N GLN A 379 -13.96 10.20 -8.29
CA GLN A 379 -13.62 11.61 -8.46
C GLN A 379 -14.70 12.52 -7.88
N THR A 380 -14.29 13.74 -7.50
CA THR A 380 -15.25 14.83 -7.29
C THR A 380 -15.91 15.20 -8.61
N LYS A 381 -17.11 15.78 -8.56
CA LYS A 381 -17.81 16.24 -9.77
C LYS A 381 -16.98 17.30 -10.51
N ALA A 382 -16.31 18.16 -9.76
CA ALA A 382 -15.39 19.17 -10.28
C ALA A 382 -14.27 18.53 -11.12
N MET A 383 -13.53 17.57 -10.56
CA MET A 383 -12.44 16.90 -11.27
C MET A 383 -12.96 16.13 -12.50
N LYS A 384 -14.08 15.40 -12.35
CA LYS A 384 -14.70 14.65 -13.44
C LYS A 384 -15.06 15.53 -14.65
N LYS A 385 -15.52 16.76 -14.42
CA LYS A 385 -15.86 17.72 -15.48
C LYS A 385 -14.64 18.21 -16.25
N VAL A 386 -13.46 18.26 -15.63
CA VAL A 386 -12.25 18.83 -16.23
C VAL A 386 -11.26 17.80 -16.74
N SER A 387 -11.26 16.57 -16.19
CA SER A 387 -10.30 15.51 -16.52
C SER A 387 -10.83 14.48 -17.53
N GLY A 388 -12.05 14.62 -18.06
CA GLY A 388 -12.67 13.58 -18.88
C GLY A 388 -11.91 13.25 -20.18
N SER A 389 -11.35 14.26 -20.86
CA SER A 389 -10.64 14.06 -22.14
C SER A 389 -9.13 13.86 -21.99
N ILE A 390 -8.53 14.28 -20.87
CA ILE A 390 -7.07 14.40 -20.73
C ILE A 390 -6.35 13.06 -20.91
N LYS A 391 -6.92 11.97 -20.40
CA LYS A 391 -6.31 10.63 -20.52
C LYS A 391 -6.25 10.17 -21.98
N LEU A 392 -7.32 10.41 -22.74
CA LEU A 392 -7.38 10.06 -24.16
C LEU A 392 -6.42 10.93 -24.97
N GLU A 393 -6.39 12.24 -24.70
CA GLU A 393 -5.48 13.17 -25.37
C GLU A 393 -4.00 12.80 -25.14
N LEU A 394 -3.63 12.42 -23.91
CA LEU A 394 -2.27 11.97 -23.58
C LEU A 394 -1.93 10.61 -24.18
N ALA A 395 -2.90 9.69 -24.28
CA ALA A 395 -2.69 8.41 -24.96
C ALA A 395 -2.44 8.60 -26.46
N GLN A 396 -3.26 9.43 -27.12
CA GLN A 396 -3.08 9.79 -28.53
C GLN A 396 -1.76 10.54 -28.76
N TYR A 397 -1.39 11.45 -27.85
CA TYR A 397 -0.10 12.13 -27.89
C TYR A 397 1.06 11.13 -27.86
N ARG A 398 1.05 10.16 -26.94
CA ARG A 398 2.14 9.19 -26.81
C ARG A 398 2.27 8.31 -28.06
N GLU A 399 1.15 7.87 -28.62
CA GLU A 399 1.12 7.10 -29.86
C GLU A 399 1.72 7.92 -31.02
N MET A 400 1.23 9.15 -31.22
CA MET A 400 1.70 10.02 -32.30
C MET A 400 3.13 10.50 -32.11
N ALA A 401 3.59 10.72 -30.88
CA ALA A 401 4.96 11.11 -30.59
C ALA A 401 5.98 10.05 -31.04
N ALA A 402 5.64 8.77 -30.92
CA ALA A 402 6.46 7.69 -31.44
C ALA A 402 6.54 7.70 -32.97
N PHE A 403 5.42 7.93 -33.67
CA PHE A 403 5.39 8.02 -35.13
C PHE A 403 6.09 9.28 -35.68
N ALA A 404 5.95 10.40 -34.99
CA ALA A 404 6.52 11.69 -35.39
C ALA A 404 8.07 11.68 -35.42
N GLN A 405 8.73 10.75 -34.72
CA GLN A 405 10.19 10.58 -34.80
C GLN A 405 10.68 10.14 -36.19
N PHE A 406 9.80 9.57 -37.02
CA PHE A 406 10.14 9.01 -38.33
C PHE A 406 9.57 9.82 -39.52
N GLY A 407 8.72 10.82 -39.26
CA GLY A 407 8.06 11.63 -40.30
C GLY A 407 8.70 13.00 -40.47
N SER A 408 8.94 13.42 -41.72
CA SER A 408 9.50 14.75 -42.02
C SER A 408 8.44 15.86 -42.08
N ASP A 409 7.21 15.54 -42.50
CA ASP A 409 6.10 16.49 -42.63
C ASP A 409 4.89 16.00 -41.82
N LEU A 410 4.52 16.77 -40.80
CA LEU A 410 3.34 16.53 -39.99
C LEU A 410 2.24 17.50 -40.39
N ASP A 411 1.02 17.00 -40.60
CA ASP A 411 -0.14 17.84 -40.87
C ASP A 411 -0.49 18.73 -39.65
N ALA A 412 -1.22 19.82 -39.89
CA ALA A 412 -1.52 20.81 -38.85
C ALA A 412 -2.28 20.23 -37.64
N SER A 413 -3.10 19.18 -37.85
CA SER A 413 -3.86 18.56 -36.76
C SER A 413 -2.94 17.72 -35.86
N THR A 414 -2.00 16.97 -36.46
CA THR A 414 -0.97 16.23 -35.74
C THR A 414 -0.03 17.16 -34.98
N GLN A 415 0.40 18.28 -35.60
CA GLN A 415 1.21 19.28 -34.90
C GLN A 415 0.48 19.87 -33.68
N LYS A 416 -0.81 20.18 -33.82
CA LYS A 416 -1.61 20.69 -32.69
C LYS A 416 -1.73 19.66 -31.57
N LEU A 417 -1.96 18.39 -31.90
CA LEU A 417 -2.02 17.29 -30.94
C LEU A 417 -0.69 17.13 -30.19
N LEU A 418 0.44 17.11 -30.90
CA LEU A 418 1.77 16.98 -30.30
C LEU A 418 2.10 18.17 -29.39
N ASN A 419 1.83 19.38 -29.85
CA ASN A 419 2.05 20.61 -29.09
C ASN A 419 1.23 20.65 -27.80
N ARG A 420 -0.04 20.23 -27.87
CA ARG A 420 -0.93 20.18 -26.71
C ARG A 420 -0.51 19.07 -25.74
N GLY A 421 -0.23 17.87 -26.26
CA GLY A 421 0.20 16.73 -25.45
C GLY A 421 1.51 16.99 -24.69
N ALA A 422 2.48 17.67 -25.31
CA ALA A 422 3.72 18.08 -24.64
C ALA A 422 3.44 19.01 -23.44
N ARG A 423 2.54 19.98 -23.59
CA ARG A 423 2.15 20.92 -22.53
C ARG A 423 1.36 20.23 -21.41
N LEU A 424 0.43 19.35 -21.76
CA LEU A 424 -0.30 18.55 -20.76
C LEU A 424 0.65 17.63 -19.98
N THR A 425 1.64 17.04 -20.64
CA THR A 425 2.67 16.22 -19.98
C THR A 425 3.50 17.07 -19.01
N GLU A 426 3.89 18.28 -19.40
CA GLU A 426 4.60 19.21 -18.52
C GLU A 426 3.74 19.68 -17.35
N LEU A 427 2.47 19.98 -17.60
CA LEU A 427 1.50 20.38 -16.57
C LEU A 427 1.30 19.30 -15.51
N LEU A 428 1.39 18.01 -15.87
CA LEU A 428 1.22 16.91 -14.91
C LEU A 428 2.45 16.67 -14.04
N LYS A 429 3.60 17.30 -14.34
CA LYS A 429 4.76 17.21 -13.47
C LYS A 429 4.46 17.86 -12.12
N GLN A 430 4.96 17.22 -11.07
CA GLN A 430 4.78 17.68 -9.71
C GLN A 430 5.99 17.29 -8.87
N PRO A 431 6.59 18.24 -8.11
CA PRO A 431 7.67 17.91 -7.20
C PRO A 431 7.16 17.06 -6.05
N GLN A 432 8.05 16.22 -5.52
CA GLN A 432 7.79 15.38 -4.35
C GLN A 432 7.49 16.23 -3.11
N PHE A 433 6.65 15.72 -2.21
CA PHE A 433 6.24 16.36 -0.95
C PHE A 433 5.49 17.70 -1.12
N SER A 434 4.96 17.94 -2.32
CA SER A 434 4.18 19.14 -2.63
C SER A 434 2.79 18.75 -3.13
N PRO A 435 1.97 18.03 -2.34
CA PRO A 435 0.61 17.68 -2.75
C PRO A 435 -0.23 18.96 -2.95
N LEU A 436 -1.11 18.92 -3.95
CA LEU A 436 -2.03 20.01 -4.27
C LEU A 436 -3.44 19.68 -3.78
N PRO A 437 -4.15 20.59 -3.11
CA PRO A 437 -5.57 20.45 -2.83
C PRO A 437 -6.39 20.23 -4.10
N PHE A 438 -7.49 19.47 -4.01
CA PHE A 438 -8.24 19.05 -5.20
C PHE A 438 -8.81 20.23 -6.00
N GLU A 439 -9.17 21.33 -5.34
CA GLU A 439 -9.66 22.55 -5.98
C GLU A 439 -8.57 23.22 -6.83
N GLU A 440 -7.32 23.19 -6.39
CA GLU A 440 -6.19 23.72 -7.16
C GLU A 440 -5.83 22.79 -8.32
N GLN A 441 -5.87 21.48 -8.09
CA GLN A 441 -5.73 20.49 -9.18
C GLN A 441 -6.82 20.69 -10.23
N THR A 442 -8.07 20.95 -9.81
CA THR A 442 -9.18 21.20 -10.74
C THR A 442 -8.89 22.40 -11.63
N VAL A 443 -8.38 23.51 -11.06
CA VAL A 443 -8.00 24.71 -11.82
C VAL A 443 -6.84 24.42 -12.77
N SER A 444 -5.80 23.73 -12.31
CA SER A 444 -4.66 23.34 -13.13
C SER A 444 -5.08 22.49 -14.33
N ILE A 445 -5.84 21.43 -14.10
CA ILE A 445 -6.35 20.55 -15.16
C ILE A 445 -7.30 21.29 -16.09
N PHE A 446 -8.14 22.20 -15.58
CA PHE A 446 -9.00 23.04 -16.41
C PHE A 446 -8.20 23.95 -17.34
N ALA A 447 -7.14 24.59 -16.83
CA ALA A 447 -6.26 25.44 -17.65
C ALA A 447 -5.63 24.63 -18.80
N GLY A 448 -5.20 23.40 -18.51
CA GLY A 448 -4.70 22.45 -19.52
C GLY A 448 -5.75 22.06 -20.56
N THR A 449 -6.89 21.52 -20.13
CA THR A 449 -7.87 20.93 -21.05
C THR A 449 -8.68 21.95 -21.85
N GLN A 450 -8.82 23.18 -21.34
CA GLN A 450 -9.46 24.28 -22.06
C GLN A 450 -8.49 25.09 -22.93
N GLY A 451 -7.20 24.73 -22.98
CA GLY A 451 -6.22 25.33 -23.88
C GLY A 451 -5.65 26.68 -23.44
N PHE A 452 -5.76 27.03 -22.15
CA PHE A 452 -5.16 28.27 -21.63
C PHE A 452 -3.63 28.25 -21.65
N ILE A 453 -3.05 27.04 -21.68
CA ILE A 453 -1.61 26.84 -21.77
C ILE A 453 -1.12 26.63 -23.21
N ASP A 454 -2.00 26.57 -24.21
CA ASP A 454 -1.63 26.22 -25.60
C ASP A 454 -0.63 27.22 -26.21
N ALA A 455 -0.72 28.50 -25.81
CA ALA A 455 0.21 29.56 -26.24
C ALA A 455 1.52 29.62 -25.42
N VAL A 456 1.57 28.96 -24.25
CA VAL A 456 2.73 29.00 -23.35
C VAL A 456 3.83 28.09 -23.90
N PRO A 457 5.10 28.52 -23.94
CA PRO A 457 6.22 27.63 -24.28
C PRO A 457 6.28 26.43 -23.33
N VAL A 458 6.60 25.24 -23.83
CA VAL A 458 6.61 24.00 -23.00
C VAL A 458 7.47 24.16 -21.74
N ALA A 459 8.66 24.76 -21.87
CA ALA A 459 9.57 24.99 -20.74
C ALA A 459 9.00 25.92 -19.64
N ASP A 460 8.01 26.75 -19.97
CA ASP A 460 7.39 27.71 -19.06
C ASP A 460 6.10 27.19 -18.42
N VAL A 461 5.60 26.01 -18.80
CA VAL A 461 4.28 25.51 -18.32
C VAL A 461 4.26 25.33 -16.80
N THR A 462 5.30 24.77 -16.19
CA THR A 462 5.36 24.63 -14.72
C THR A 462 5.44 26.00 -14.03
N ARG A 463 6.13 26.97 -14.62
CA ARG A 463 6.20 28.36 -14.11
C ARG A 463 4.85 29.05 -14.21
N TYR A 464 4.16 28.88 -15.35
CA TYR A 464 2.80 29.35 -15.58
C TYR A 464 1.85 28.80 -14.52
N GLU A 465 1.89 27.48 -14.28
CA GLU A 465 1.02 26.85 -13.28
C GLU A 465 1.25 27.42 -11.88
N GLN A 466 2.51 27.53 -11.45
CA GLN A 466 2.84 28.06 -10.13
C GLN A 466 2.38 29.52 -9.94
N ALA A 467 2.61 30.37 -10.94
CA ALA A 467 2.18 31.75 -10.92
C ALA A 467 0.65 31.86 -10.95
N MET A 468 -0.02 31.07 -11.80
CA MET A 468 -1.47 30.99 -11.89
C MET A 468 -2.08 30.54 -10.56
N LEU A 469 -1.57 29.48 -9.94
CA LEU A 469 -2.07 29.00 -8.64
C LEU A 469 -1.83 30.05 -7.53
N THR A 470 -0.75 30.81 -7.60
CA THR A 470 -0.49 31.92 -6.67
C THR A 470 -1.51 33.04 -6.84
N GLU A 471 -1.82 33.44 -8.08
CA GLU A 471 -2.88 34.41 -8.36
C GLU A 471 -4.24 33.90 -7.87
N MET A 472 -4.56 32.63 -8.12
CA MET A 472 -5.82 32.03 -7.68
C MET A 472 -5.95 32.02 -6.16
N ARG A 473 -4.86 31.81 -5.42
CA ARG A 473 -4.85 31.86 -3.95
C ARG A 473 -4.99 33.28 -3.40
N THR A 474 -4.47 34.28 -4.10
CA THR A 474 -4.38 35.67 -3.61
C THR A 474 -5.57 36.53 -4.03
N SER A 475 -5.97 36.45 -5.30
CA SER A 475 -7.01 37.30 -5.90
C SER A 475 -8.35 36.58 -6.10
N HIS A 476 -8.36 35.25 -6.14
CA HIS A 476 -9.55 34.44 -6.47
C HIS A 476 -9.81 33.29 -5.47
N ALA A 477 -9.48 33.52 -4.19
CA ALA A 477 -9.66 32.52 -3.13
C ALA A 477 -11.13 32.10 -2.95
N ASP A 478 -12.07 32.99 -3.29
CA ASP A 478 -13.51 32.73 -3.30
C ASP A 478 -13.89 31.66 -4.33
N LEU A 479 -13.26 31.64 -5.51
CA LEU A 479 -13.47 30.61 -6.53
C LEU A 479 -12.95 29.26 -6.05
N LEU A 480 -11.76 29.22 -5.44
CA LEU A 480 -11.21 27.99 -4.85
C LEU A 480 -12.11 27.47 -3.72
N GLY A 481 -12.62 28.36 -2.86
CA GLY A 481 -13.60 28.03 -1.82
C GLY A 481 -14.90 27.45 -2.39
N ALA A 482 -15.45 28.06 -3.45
CA ALA A 482 -16.67 27.57 -4.10
C ALA A 482 -16.51 26.16 -4.69
N ILE A 483 -15.35 25.87 -5.30
CA ILE A 483 -15.02 24.52 -5.81
C ILE A 483 -14.88 23.53 -4.64
N ARG A 484 -14.17 23.94 -3.58
CA ARG A 484 -13.92 23.12 -2.38
C ARG A 484 -15.23 22.68 -1.72
N ASP A 485 -16.12 23.63 -1.47
CA ASP A 485 -17.33 23.42 -0.68
C ASP A 485 -18.40 22.66 -1.47
N SER A 486 -18.58 22.99 -2.75
CA SER A 486 -19.56 22.33 -3.61
C SER A 486 -19.09 20.98 -4.16
N LYS A 487 -17.76 20.75 -4.19
CA LYS A 487 -17.10 19.62 -4.87
C LYS A 487 -17.48 19.51 -6.35
N ASP A 488 -18.00 20.59 -6.93
CA ASP A 488 -18.49 20.68 -8.30
C ASP A 488 -17.96 21.96 -8.96
N LEU A 489 -17.80 21.92 -10.27
CA LEU A 489 -17.53 23.10 -11.08
C LEU A 489 -18.84 23.55 -11.72
N LYS A 490 -19.60 24.36 -10.99
CA LYS A 490 -20.86 24.95 -11.48
C LYS A 490 -20.59 25.95 -12.60
N ASP A 491 -21.58 26.18 -13.47
CA ASP A 491 -21.39 26.98 -14.68
C ASP A 491 -20.98 28.43 -14.36
N ASP A 492 -21.55 29.04 -13.32
CA ASP A 492 -21.18 30.38 -12.86
C ASP A 492 -19.73 30.47 -12.36
N VAL A 493 -19.28 29.45 -11.61
CA VAL A 493 -17.89 29.34 -11.14
C VAL A 493 -16.95 29.08 -12.31
N ARG A 494 -17.37 28.25 -13.27
CA ARG A 494 -16.61 27.93 -14.48
C ARG A 494 -16.36 29.17 -15.33
N ASP A 495 -17.38 29.99 -15.54
CA ASP A 495 -17.27 31.20 -16.36
C ASP A 495 -16.36 32.23 -15.68
N LYS A 496 -16.51 32.44 -14.37
CA LYS A 496 -15.58 33.29 -13.60
C LYS A 496 -14.14 32.77 -13.63
N LEU A 497 -13.94 31.46 -13.54
CA LEU A 497 -12.63 30.85 -13.65
C LEU A 497 -12.04 31.08 -15.05
N LYS A 498 -12.85 30.97 -16.10
CA LYS A 498 -12.44 31.26 -17.48
C LYS A 498 -11.97 32.72 -17.62
N ASP A 499 -12.71 33.66 -17.05
CA ASP A 499 -12.37 35.08 -17.09
C ASP A 499 -11.07 35.37 -16.33
N ALA A 500 -10.91 34.79 -15.12
CA ALA A 500 -9.70 34.90 -14.32
C ALA A 500 -8.45 34.37 -15.07
N LEU A 501 -8.54 33.18 -15.66
CA LEU A 501 -7.44 32.59 -16.44
C LEU A 501 -7.13 33.38 -17.72
N THR A 502 -8.15 33.94 -18.36
CA THR A 502 -7.97 34.82 -19.53
C THR A 502 -7.25 36.11 -19.16
N ALA A 503 -7.61 36.71 -18.03
CA ALA A 503 -6.95 37.91 -17.52
C ALA A 503 -5.49 37.61 -17.15
N PHE A 504 -5.26 36.54 -16.39
CA PHE A 504 -3.92 36.08 -16.01
C PHE A 504 -3.03 35.82 -17.22
N GLY A 505 -3.54 35.13 -18.24
CA GLY A 505 -2.78 34.84 -19.47
C GLY A 505 -2.32 36.08 -20.24
N LYS A 506 -2.99 37.24 -20.09
CA LYS A 506 -2.54 38.52 -20.67
C LYS A 506 -1.40 39.17 -19.89
N THR A 507 -1.29 38.85 -18.60
CA THR A 507 -0.28 39.42 -17.69
C THR A 507 0.94 38.52 -17.53
N PHE A 508 0.82 37.23 -17.84
CA PHE A 508 1.91 36.29 -17.77
C PHE A 508 2.94 36.57 -18.88
N ALA A 509 4.17 36.85 -18.47
CA ALA A 509 5.33 37.07 -19.33
C ALA A 509 6.34 35.94 -19.17
#